data_AF-A0A2N9FGH5-F1
#
_entry.id   AF-A0A2N9FGH5-F1
#
_cell.length_a   1.000
_cell.length_b   1.000
_cell.length_c   1.000
_cell.angle_alpha   90.00
_cell.angle_beta   90.00
_cell.angle_gamma   90.00
#
_symmetry.space_group_name_H-M   'P 1'
#
loop_
_entity.id
_entity.type
_entity.pdbx_description
1 polymer ?
#
loop_
_entity_poly.entity_id
_entity_poly.type
_entity_poly.pdbx_seq_one_letter_code
_entity_poly.pdbx_strand_id
1 'polypeptide(L)'
;MGKSTTITHFFKRKNLNDLEATTSDATLPTTNADIPIPGNIEIPIPENVDIHIPENVDIPIQENPHPKFQKIDTSLLERDPGLRKQIWDYHVNQRDEIRRAYHNYGVFQPTLSAYKKSGPEKHRRSFQDTWYDLFPKWLEYSPAKDAAFCLPCFLFHKPSGNPGKNAFTVDGFRSWKKVRNGTRCAFLSHVGKDFNSSHRVAEQRMDDLMNQPQHIDKVLNKQCHTEIENNRLQLKVSIDVVRVLALQGIAFRGRDESSTSVNRGNFLEILDVVASYDKKVAEVIAKAPKNATYTSPQIQKEILHVFSMKVMNAIREEIGDAKFCIIVDEARDESVREQMAVVLRFVDKDGFVRERFFGVVHVSDTVALTLKKEIYSLLSRYNLDIQNIRGQGYDGASNMRGESNGLQALISHDCPYAYYIHCFAHRLQLALVAASKAVIPVGKFFDRLAFIINIVGASCKRNEQLKLAQDAEFAYLIDIDELETGRGLNQKCTLQRAGDTRWSSHFRSISSLIKIFSPTCEVLLKIIKEGSTSSRQVEADTAYETLTSFEFVFILHLMKKTMELSDKLCQVLQCPDSRYFNCNASCFIY
;
A
#
# COMPACT_ATOMS: atom_id res chain seq x y z
N MET A 1 20.10 26.56 -50.25
CA MET A 1 19.13 25.60 -49.69
C MET A 1 19.12 24.38 -50.61
N GLY A 2 19.86 23.33 -50.25
CA GLY A 2 19.88 22.08 -51.00
C GLY A 2 18.71 21.19 -50.57
N LYS A 3 18.14 20.45 -51.52
CA LYS A 3 16.98 19.56 -51.34
C LYS A 3 17.12 18.69 -50.08
N SER A 4 16.11 18.69 -49.22
CA SER A 4 16.00 17.74 -48.12
C SER A 4 16.03 16.33 -48.70
N THR A 5 17.00 15.52 -48.29
CA THR A 5 17.13 14.15 -48.79
C THR A 5 16.31 13.28 -47.86
N THR A 6 15.03 13.07 -48.19
CA THR A 6 14.22 12.05 -47.52
C THR A 6 14.89 10.68 -47.69
N ILE A 7 14.76 9.80 -46.70
CA ILE A 7 15.39 8.46 -46.73
C ILE A 7 14.97 7.65 -47.97
N THR A 8 13.79 7.93 -48.51
CA THR A 8 13.23 7.40 -49.76
C THR A 8 13.97 7.87 -51.01
N HIS A 9 14.59 9.05 -51.02
CA HIS A 9 15.40 9.54 -52.14
C HIS A 9 16.71 8.75 -52.31
N PHE A 10 17.20 8.13 -51.24
CA PHE A 10 18.42 7.32 -51.27
C PHE A 10 18.30 6.08 -52.18
N PHE A 11 17.14 5.43 -52.19
CA PHE A 11 16.87 4.23 -52.99
C PHE A 11 16.39 4.52 -54.42
N LYS A 12 16.07 5.77 -54.76
CA LYS A 12 15.64 6.16 -56.13
C LYS A 12 16.81 6.28 -57.11
N ARG A 13 18.07 6.15 -56.67
CA ARG A 13 19.25 6.28 -57.55
C ARG A 13 19.70 4.93 -58.14
N LYS A 14 18.85 4.36 -59.00
CA LYS A 14 19.17 3.42 -60.10
C LYS A 14 17.84 2.89 -60.65
N ASN A 15 17.35 3.49 -61.73
CA ASN A 15 16.45 2.91 -62.74
C ASN A 15 15.88 4.06 -63.58
N LEU A 16 16.73 4.65 -64.41
CA LEU A 16 16.34 5.48 -65.55
C LEU A 16 17.60 5.59 -66.39
N ASN A 17 17.79 4.57 -67.23
CA ASN A 17 18.36 4.60 -68.58
C ASN A 17 18.35 3.16 -69.10
N ASP A 18 17.29 2.87 -69.85
CA ASP A 18 17.25 2.03 -71.04
C ASP A 18 17.37 0.51 -70.89
N LEU A 19 16.22 -0.12 -70.61
CA LEU A 19 15.82 -1.37 -71.26
C LEU A 19 14.45 -1.13 -71.93
N GLU A 20 14.46 -0.63 -73.16
CA GLU A 20 13.32 -0.78 -74.07
C GLU A 20 13.39 -2.15 -74.76
N ALA A 21 12.20 -2.68 -75.07
CA ALA A 21 11.89 -3.89 -75.83
C ALA A 21 12.02 -5.22 -75.06
N THR A 22 10.90 -5.69 -74.49
CA THR A 22 10.11 -6.79 -75.08
C THR A 22 8.87 -7.09 -74.22
N THR A 23 7.70 -6.98 -74.84
CA THR A 23 6.42 -7.53 -74.39
C THR A 23 6.41 -9.05 -74.59
N SER A 24 5.89 -9.81 -73.62
CA SER A 24 4.96 -10.93 -73.87
C SER A 24 4.43 -11.54 -72.57
N ASP A 25 3.11 -11.73 -72.61
CA ASP A 25 2.17 -12.46 -71.75
C ASP A 25 2.67 -13.51 -70.74
N ALA A 26 2.04 -13.49 -69.55
CA ALA A 26 1.36 -14.68 -69.00
C ALA A 26 0.35 -14.26 -67.91
N THR A 27 -0.92 -14.48 -68.22
CA THR A 27 -2.12 -14.39 -67.37
C THR A 27 -2.16 -15.49 -66.29
N LEU A 28 -2.60 -15.14 -65.08
CA LEU A 28 -3.15 -16.07 -64.07
C LEU A 28 -4.28 -15.34 -63.30
N PRO A 29 -5.28 -16.06 -62.76
CA PRO A 29 -6.68 -15.68 -62.83
C PRO A 29 -7.18 -14.94 -61.59
N THR A 30 -8.05 -13.96 -61.82
CA THR A 30 -8.94 -13.36 -60.83
C THR A 30 -10.00 -14.36 -60.39
N THR A 31 -10.03 -14.67 -59.10
CA THR A 31 -11.24 -15.17 -58.42
C THR A 31 -11.70 -14.09 -57.46
N ASN A 32 -12.76 -13.38 -57.88
CA ASN A 32 -13.58 -12.54 -57.02
C ASN A 32 -14.39 -13.46 -56.12
N ALA A 33 -14.14 -13.38 -54.81
CA ALA A 33 -15.09 -13.82 -53.80
C ALA A 33 -15.43 -12.60 -52.96
N ASP A 34 -16.60 -12.03 -53.23
CA ASP A 34 -17.24 -10.99 -52.43
C ASP A 34 -17.39 -11.48 -50.98
N ILE A 35 -16.71 -10.83 -50.04
CA ILE A 35 -16.97 -10.98 -48.61
C ILE A 35 -17.82 -9.78 -48.20
N PRO A 36 -19.05 -10.00 -47.69
CA PRO A 36 -19.96 -8.93 -47.35
C PRO A 36 -19.51 -8.18 -46.10
N ILE A 37 -19.60 -6.86 -46.17
CA ILE A 37 -19.48 -5.91 -45.06
C ILE A 37 -20.56 -6.26 -44.01
N PRO A 38 -20.22 -6.53 -42.74
CA PRO A 38 -21.23 -6.61 -41.70
C PRO A 38 -21.75 -5.20 -41.43
N GLY A 39 -23.03 -4.99 -41.69
CA GLY A 39 -23.74 -3.75 -41.38
C GLY A 39 -23.76 -3.44 -39.88
N ASN A 40 -23.99 -2.16 -39.59
CA ASN A 40 -24.19 -1.61 -38.26
C ASN A 40 -25.06 -2.52 -37.39
N ILE A 41 -24.45 -3.13 -36.37
CA ILE A 41 -25.19 -3.73 -35.25
C ILE A 41 -25.47 -2.59 -34.28
N GLU A 42 -26.73 -2.15 -34.24
CA GLU A 42 -27.25 -1.35 -33.13
C GLU A 42 -27.12 -2.17 -31.84
N ILE A 43 -26.33 -1.65 -30.90
CA ILE A 43 -26.20 -2.20 -29.55
C ILE A 43 -27.46 -1.76 -28.78
N PRO A 44 -28.32 -2.67 -28.28
CA PRO A 44 -29.41 -2.28 -27.42
C PRO A 44 -28.85 -1.76 -26.10
N ILE A 45 -29.26 -0.56 -25.69
CA ILE A 45 -29.05 -0.05 -24.34
C ILE A 45 -29.83 -0.98 -23.40
N PRO A 46 -29.21 -1.64 -22.40
CA PRO A 46 -29.97 -2.39 -21.42
C PRO A 46 -30.78 -1.40 -20.56
N GLU A 47 -32.09 -1.56 -20.55
CA GLU A 47 -32.97 -0.94 -19.56
C GLU A 47 -32.50 -1.30 -18.15
N ASN A 48 -32.71 -0.36 -17.23
CA ASN A 48 -32.32 -0.39 -15.83
C ASN A 48 -32.56 -1.77 -15.19
N VAL A 49 -31.48 -2.52 -14.97
CA VAL A 49 -31.49 -3.64 -14.04
C VAL A 49 -31.38 -3.05 -12.64
N ASP A 50 -32.45 -3.12 -11.86
CA ASP A 50 -32.44 -2.85 -10.43
C ASP A 50 -31.42 -3.78 -9.76
N ILE A 51 -30.22 -3.26 -9.50
CA ILE A 51 -29.23 -3.92 -8.67
C ILE A 51 -29.70 -3.73 -7.23
N HIS A 52 -30.34 -4.76 -6.67
CA HIS A 52 -30.59 -4.86 -5.25
C HIS A 52 -29.23 -4.92 -4.54
N ILE A 53 -28.79 -3.78 -3.99
CA ILE A 53 -27.63 -3.69 -3.10
C ILE A 53 -27.97 -4.55 -1.88
N PRO A 54 -27.20 -5.60 -1.55
CA PRO A 54 -27.43 -6.34 -0.33
C PRO A 54 -27.29 -5.37 0.85
N GLU A 55 -28.32 -5.29 1.68
CA GLU A 55 -28.22 -4.63 2.98
C GLU A 55 -26.98 -5.14 3.71
N ASN A 56 -26.28 -4.20 4.35
CA ASN A 56 -25.07 -4.46 5.13
C ASN A 56 -25.28 -5.70 6.01
N VAL A 57 -24.69 -6.83 5.64
CA VAL A 57 -24.45 -7.89 6.61
C VAL A 57 -23.43 -7.31 7.56
N ASP A 58 -23.89 -6.94 8.76
CA ASP A 58 -23.03 -6.59 9.87
C ASP A 58 -22.06 -7.74 10.10
N ILE A 59 -20.85 -7.62 9.55
CA ILE A 59 -19.74 -8.51 9.88
C ILE A 59 -19.40 -8.18 11.33
N PRO A 60 -19.62 -9.10 12.29
CA PRO A 60 -19.22 -8.84 13.66
C PRO A 60 -17.71 -8.63 13.64
N ILE A 61 -17.28 -7.45 14.05
CA ILE A 61 -15.88 -7.21 14.37
C ILE A 61 -15.56 -8.26 15.43
N GLN A 62 -14.72 -9.25 15.10
CA GLN A 62 -14.13 -10.13 16.09
C GLN A 62 -13.33 -9.23 17.04
N GLU A 63 -13.94 -8.91 18.17
CA GLU A 63 -13.22 -8.36 19.30
C GLU A 63 -12.07 -9.34 19.58
N ASN A 64 -10.84 -8.82 19.54
CA ASN A 64 -9.69 -9.50 20.14
C ASN A 64 -10.14 -10.05 21.50
N PRO A 65 -9.76 -11.28 21.88
CA PRO A 65 -10.18 -11.85 23.14
C PRO A 65 -9.57 -11.02 24.26
N HIS A 66 -10.28 -9.99 24.70
CA HIS A 66 -10.13 -9.47 26.03
C HIS A 66 -10.28 -10.68 26.95
N PRO A 67 -9.31 -10.95 27.84
CA PRO A 67 -9.42 -12.07 28.76
C PRO A 67 -10.82 -11.99 29.39
N LYS A 68 -11.62 -13.04 29.20
CA LYS A 68 -12.96 -13.14 29.78
C LYS A 68 -12.78 -13.09 31.29
N PHE A 69 -12.82 -11.89 31.85
CA PHE A 69 -12.75 -11.70 33.28
C PHE A 69 -14.00 -12.35 33.85
N GLN A 70 -13.82 -13.28 34.78
CA GLN A 70 -14.90 -13.91 35.48
C GLN A 70 -15.73 -12.79 36.13
N LYS A 71 -16.94 -12.57 35.62
CA LYS A 71 -17.85 -11.53 36.10
C LYS A 71 -18.18 -11.90 37.54
N ILE A 72 -17.80 -11.05 38.49
CA ILE A 72 -18.09 -11.31 39.90
C ILE A 72 -19.59 -11.10 40.08
N ASP A 73 -20.28 -12.11 40.60
CA ASP A 73 -21.65 -11.95 41.06
C ASP A 73 -21.62 -11.06 42.31
N THR A 74 -21.99 -9.80 42.12
CA THR A 74 -21.99 -8.79 43.18
C THR A 74 -22.98 -9.14 44.29
N SER A 75 -23.97 -10.01 44.03
CA SER A 75 -24.95 -10.47 45.02
C SER A 75 -24.35 -11.36 46.14
N LEU A 76 -23.18 -11.95 45.88
CA LEU A 76 -22.48 -12.86 46.80
C LEU A 76 -21.38 -12.17 47.63
N LEU A 77 -21.28 -10.84 47.58
CA LEU A 77 -20.28 -10.11 48.33
C LEU A 77 -20.56 -10.19 49.84
N GLU A 78 -19.54 -10.60 50.60
CA GLU A 78 -19.58 -10.65 52.07
C GLU A 78 -19.92 -9.27 52.65
N ARG A 79 -20.96 -9.20 53.49
CA ARG A 79 -21.42 -7.92 54.04
C ARG A 79 -20.82 -7.56 55.38
N ASP A 80 -20.36 -8.51 56.18
CA ASP A 80 -19.71 -8.21 57.45
C ASP A 80 -18.36 -7.50 57.18
N PRO A 81 -18.17 -6.24 57.64
CA PRO A 81 -16.96 -5.46 57.35
C PRO A 81 -15.69 -6.10 57.90
N GLY A 82 -15.79 -6.97 58.90
CA GLY A 82 -14.67 -7.73 59.43
C GLY A 82 -14.28 -8.93 58.57
N LEU A 83 -15.18 -9.43 57.72
CA LEU A 83 -14.96 -10.60 56.86
C LEU A 83 -14.74 -10.23 55.38
N ARG A 84 -15.10 -9.01 54.98
CA ARG A 84 -14.87 -8.48 53.63
C ARG A 84 -13.41 -8.62 53.18
N LYS A 85 -13.22 -9.13 51.97
CA LYS A 85 -11.96 -9.05 51.22
C LYS A 85 -11.65 -7.59 50.88
N GLN A 86 -10.39 -7.16 51.01
CA GLN A 86 -10.01 -5.76 50.79
C GLN A 86 -10.14 -5.37 49.32
N ILE A 87 -10.50 -4.11 49.05
CA ILE A 87 -10.77 -3.64 47.68
C ILE A 87 -9.54 -3.80 46.76
N TRP A 88 -8.33 -3.64 47.28
CA TRP A 88 -7.11 -3.81 46.51
C TRP A 88 -6.78 -5.28 46.19
N ASP A 89 -7.39 -6.25 46.87
CA ASP A 89 -7.21 -7.68 46.57
C ASP A 89 -8.07 -8.15 45.38
N TYR A 90 -8.94 -7.27 44.85
CA TYR A 90 -9.66 -7.51 43.60
C TYR A 90 -8.89 -6.95 42.39
N HIS A 91 -9.14 -7.54 41.22
CA HIS A 91 -8.55 -7.10 39.96
C HIS A 91 -8.92 -5.64 39.66
N VAL A 92 -7.99 -4.85 39.11
CA VAL A 92 -8.15 -3.40 38.91
C VAL A 92 -9.46 -3.06 38.18
N ASN A 93 -9.79 -3.82 37.12
CA ASN A 93 -10.99 -3.62 36.31
C ASN A 93 -12.32 -3.96 37.02
N GLN A 94 -12.28 -4.61 38.18
CA GLN A 94 -13.49 -5.01 38.96
C GLN A 94 -13.75 -4.09 40.16
N ARG A 95 -12.74 -3.31 40.59
CA ARG A 95 -12.81 -2.57 41.86
C ARG A 95 -13.95 -1.56 41.91
N ASP A 96 -14.23 -0.86 40.82
CA ASP A 96 -15.27 0.16 40.78
C ASP A 96 -16.68 -0.43 40.80
N GLU A 97 -16.89 -1.59 40.14
CA GLU A 97 -18.15 -2.33 40.22
C GLU A 97 -18.41 -2.83 41.65
N ILE A 98 -17.37 -3.37 42.30
CA ILE A 98 -17.45 -3.85 43.68
C ILE A 98 -17.69 -2.69 44.66
N ARG A 99 -17.02 -1.55 44.47
CA ARG A 99 -17.26 -0.34 45.28
C ARG A 99 -18.71 0.12 45.17
N ARG A 100 -19.28 0.12 43.96
CA ARG A 100 -20.69 0.44 43.73
C ARG A 100 -21.62 -0.55 44.42
N ALA A 101 -21.32 -1.84 44.38
CA ALA A 101 -22.11 -2.86 45.06
C ALA A 101 -22.14 -2.63 46.59
N TYR A 102 -20.99 -2.43 47.22
CA TYR A 102 -20.92 -2.11 48.65
C TYR A 102 -21.59 -0.77 49.02
N HIS A 103 -21.48 0.25 48.16
CA HIS A 103 -22.22 1.50 48.34
C HIS A 103 -23.73 1.25 48.32
N ASN A 104 -24.23 0.48 47.34
CA ASN A 104 -25.65 0.18 47.19
C ASN A 104 -26.21 -0.69 48.33
N TYR A 105 -25.40 -1.56 48.94
CA TYR A 105 -25.79 -2.28 50.16
C TYR A 105 -25.93 -1.38 51.39
N GLY A 106 -25.31 -0.21 51.36
CA GLY A 106 -25.26 0.72 52.50
C GLY A 106 -24.38 0.22 53.64
N VAL A 107 -24.36 1.02 54.71
CA VAL A 107 -23.58 0.72 55.92
C VAL A 107 -24.09 -0.52 56.65
N PHE A 108 -23.18 -1.38 57.09
CA PHE A 108 -23.52 -2.59 57.84
C PHE A 108 -23.68 -2.30 59.35
N GLN A 109 -24.93 -2.11 59.78
CA GLN A 109 -25.29 -1.72 61.14
C GLN A 109 -26.24 -2.73 61.83
N PRO A 110 -25.76 -3.93 62.21
CA PRO A 110 -26.60 -4.93 62.85
C PRO A 110 -26.93 -4.56 64.31
N THR A 111 -28.21 -4.60 64.66
CA THR A 111 -28.69 -4.52 66.06
C THR A 111 -28.64 -5.90 66.70
N LEU A 112 -27.86 -6.04 67.78
CA LEU A 112 -27.71 -7.31 68.51
C LEU A 112 -28.42 -7.22 69.86
N SER A 113 -28.98 -8.35 70.34
CA SER A 113 -29.56 -8.44 71.68
C SER A 113 -28.52 -8.18 72.78
N ALA A 114 -27.26 -8.51 72.54
CA ALA A 114 -26.13 -8.13 73.38
C ALA A 114 -24.82 -8.04 72.59
N TYR A 115 -24.08 -6.95 72.77
CA TYR A 115 -22.72 -6.78 72.22
C TYR A 115 -21.67 -7.39 73.14
N LYS A 116 -20.60 -7.94 72.57
CA LYS A 116 -19.51 -8.56 73.34
C LYS A 116 -18.85 -7.52 74.24
N LYS A 117 -18.62 -7.91 75.50
CA LYS A 117 -18.01 -7.06 76.53
C LYS A 117 -16.51 -7.33 76.59
N SER A 118 -15.70 -6.28 76.54
CA SER A 118 -14.24 -6.32 76.67
C SER A 118 -13.74 -5.43 77.81
N GLY A 119 -12.60 -5.79 78.41
CA GLY A 119 -11.96 -5.04 79.51
C GLY A 119 -12.02 -5.75 80.87
N PRO A 120 -11.44 -5.13 81.92
CA PRO A 120 -11.40 -5.69 83.28
C PRO A 120 -12.81 -5.91 83.84
N GLU A 121 -13.01 -6.90 84.71
CA GLU A 121 -14.34 -7.25 85.25
C GLU A 121 -15.11 -6.06 85.86
N LYS A 122 -14.39 -5.12 86.48
CA LYS A 122 -14.97 -3.90 87.08
C LYS A 122 -15.37 -2.81 86.06
N HIS A 123 -14.87 -2.88 84.82
CA HIS A 123 -15.08 -1.86 83.78
C HIS A 123 -15.26 -2.49 82.39
N ARG A 124 -16.19 -3.44 82.29
CA ARG A 124 -16.57 -4.04 81.00
C ARG A 124 -17.20 -2.99 80.09
N ARG A 125 -16.68 -2.86 78.86
CA ARG A 125 -17.19 -1.96 77.82
C ARG A 125 -17.54 -2.77 76.59
N SER A 126 -18.55 -2.34 75.85
CA SER A 126 -18.95 -2.94 74.59
C SER A 126 -19.28 -1.85 73.58
N PHE A 127 -19.37 -2.23 72.31
CA PHE A 127 -20.04 -1.40 71.31
C PHE A 127 -21.45 -1.03 71.79
N GLN A 128 -21.92 0.17 71.42
CA GLN A 128 -23.27 0.63 71.71
C GLN A 128 -23.95 0.96 70.37
N ASP A 129 -25.11 0.36 70.12
CA ASP A 129 -25.94 0.60 68.93
C ASP A 129 -26.36 2.08 68.78
N THR A 130 -26.57 2.80 69.89
CA THR A 130 -26.81 4.27 69.90
C THR A 130 -25.71 5.09 69.23
N TRP A 131 -24.55 4.49 68.90
CA TRP A 131 -23.53 5.16 68.09
C TRP A 131 -23.88 5.21 66.60
N TYR A 132 -24.76 4.33 66.11
CA TYR A 132 -25.30 4.42 64.75
C TYR A 132 -26.11 5.70 64.56
N ASP A 133 -26.91 6.11 65.56
CA ASP A 133 -27.67 7.37 65.51
C ASP A 133 -26.75 8.59 65.41
N LEU A 134 -25.56 8.52 66.00
CA LEU A 134 -24.56 9.59 65.98
C LEU A 134 -23.72 9.60 64.69
N PHE A 135 -23.54 8.45 64.05
CA PHE A 135 -22.68 8.28 62.88
C PHE A 135 -23.34 7.41 61.79
N PRO A 136 -24.55 7.77 61.32
CA PRO A 136 -25.36 6.89 60.49
C PRO A 136 -24.78 6.66 59.10
N LYS A 137 -23.95 7.59 58.60
CA LYS A 137 -23.48 7.58 57.21
C LYS A 137 -22.27 6.69 56.95
N TRP A 138 -21.50 6.31 57.97
CA TRP A 138 -20.23 5.62 57.76
C TRP A 138 -19.94 4.48 58.74
N LEU A 139 -20.48 4.53 59.96
CA LEU A 139 -20.09 3.61 61.02
C LEU A 139 -20.67 2.21 60.75
N GLU A 140 -19.78 1.23 60.67
CA GLU A 140 -20.13 -0.19 60.55
C GLU A 140 -19.63 -0.98 61.75
N TYR A 141 -20.25 -2.11 62.06
CA TYR A 141 -19.80 -3.04 63.11
C TYR A 141 -19.77 -4.48 62.63
N SER A 142 -18.71 -5.20 62.96
CA SER A 142 -18.57 -6.63 62.69
C SER A 142 -18.89 -7.45 63.95
N PRO A 143 -19.99 -8.23 63.99
CA PRO A 143 -20.23 -9.20 65.05
C PRO A 143 -19.14 -10.28 65.12
N ALA A 144 -18.60 -10.68 63.96
CA ALA A 144 -17.55 -11.70 63.86
C ALA A 144 -16.25 -11.22 64.54
N LYS A 145 -15.81 -9.99 64.26
CA LYS A 145 -14.57 -9.42 64.81
C LYS A 145 -14.76 -8.63 66.11
N ASP A 146 -15.98 -8.31 66.53
CA ASP A 146 -16.27 -7.38 67.63
C ASP A 146 -15.50 -6.05 67.47
N ALA A 147 -15.68 -5.41 66.33
CA ALA A 147 -14.92 -4.23 65.94
C ALA A 147 -15.72 -3.29 65.03
N ALA A 148 -15.44 -1.99 65.13
CA ALA A 148 -16.04 -0.96 64.30
C ALA A 148 -15.18 -0.64 63.07
N PHE A 149 -15.84 -0.36 61.95
CA PHE A 149 -15.26 -0.06 60.63
C PHE A 149 -15.94 1.17 60.02
N CYS A 150 -15.38 1.66 58.90
CA CYS A 150 -15.87 2.80 58.17
C CYS A 150 -16.03 2.47 56.68
N LEU A 151 -17.26 2.52 56.17
CA LEU A 151 -17.55 2.13 54.79
C LEU A 151 -16.82 3.00 53.75
N PRO A 152 -16.92 4.35 53.76
CA PRO A 152 -16.19 5.18 52.79
C PRO A 152 -14.68 4.93 52.82
N CYS A 153 -14.09 4.82 54.01
CA CYS A 153 -12.66 4.54 54.14
C CYS A 153 -12.29 3.14 53.67
N PHE A 154 -13.11 2.12 53.91
CA PHE A 154 -12.88 0.78 53.38
C PHE A 154 -12.85 0.78 51.84
N LEU A 155 -13.71 1.58 51.18
CA LEU A 155 -13.81 1.63 49.73
C LEU A 155 -12.63 2.34 49.03
N PHE A 156 -12.06 3.38 49.66
CA PHE A 156 -11.12 4.29 48.99
C PHE A 156 -9.78 4.52 49.70
N HIS A 157 -9.59 3.99 50.91
CA HIS A 157 -8.31 4.11 51.62
C HIS A 157 -7.28 3.09 51.11
N LYS A 158 -6.01 3.47 51.09
CA LYS A 158 -4.87 2.56 50.90
C LYS A 158 -4.17 2.37 52.24
N PRO A 159 -3.77 1.15 52.61
CA PRO A 159 -3.14 0.90 53.90
C PRO A 159 -1.87 1.74 54.04
N SER A 160 -1.77 2.49 55.15
CA SER A 160 -0.58 3.25 55.52
C SER A 160 0.25 2.43 56.50
N GLY A 161 1.59 2.49 56.39
CA GLY A 161 2.52 1.84 57.33
C GLY A 161 2.52 2.43 58.74
N ASN A 162 1.75 3.49 59.01
CA ASN A 162 1.70 4.13 60.33
C ASN A 162 0.70 3.42 61.25
N PRO A 163 1.13 3.02 62.47
CA PRO A 163 0.25 2.39 63.46
C PRO A 163 -0.98 3.27 63.76
N GLY A 164 -2.18 2.70 63.64
CA GLY A 164 -3.44 3.36 63.99
C GLY A 164 -4.21 4.03 62.84
N LYS A 165 -3.62 4.18 61.64
CA LYS A 165 -4.36 4.72 60.47
C LYS A 165 -5.30 3.70 59.80
N ASN A 166 -5.08 2.40 60.01
CA ASN A 166 -5.91 1.32 59.46
C ASN A 166 -6.97 0.80 60.44
N ALA A 167 -7.15 1.47 61.58
CA ALA A 167 -8.05 1.01 62.66
C ALA A 167 -9.50 0.85 62.21
N PHE A 168 -9.97 1.66 61.26
CA PHE A 168 -11.35 1.62 60.76
C PHE A 168 -11.50 0.90 59.41
N THR A 169 -10.44 0.28 58.89
CA THR A 169 -10.43 -0.36 57.56
C THR A 169 -9.94 -1.80 57.61
N VAL A 170 -8.73 -2.06 58.13
CA VAL A 170 -8.12 -3.39 58.14
C VAL A 170 -8.24 -4.07 59.51
N ASP A 171 -7.82 -3.37 60.56
CA ASP A 171 -7.66 -3.97 61.89
C ASP A 171 -8.99 -4.07 62.67
N GLY A 172 -9.88 -3.11 62.44
CA GLY A 172 -11.12 -2.91 63.19
C GLY A 172 -10.89 -2.22 64.54
N PHE A 173 -11.72 -1.21 64.83
CA PHE A 173 -11.58 -0.41 66.04
C PHE A 173 -12.30 -1.08 67.21
N ARG A 174 -11.58 -1.35 68.31
CA ARG A 174 -12.13 -2.02 69.53
C ARG A 174 -11.92 -1.25 70.84
N SER A 175 -11.28 -0.08 70.78
CA SER A 175 -10.94 0.71 71.97
C SER A 175 -12.14 1.51 72.47
N TRP A 176 -13.19 0.82 72.93
CA TRP A 176 -14.47 1.42 73.35
C TRP A 176 -14.34 2.54 74.39
N LYS A 177 -13.30 2.49 75.25
CA LYS A 177 -12.98 3.56 76.22
C LYS A 177 -12.66 4.92 75.59
N LYS A 178 -12.28 4.95 74.31
CA LYS A 178 -11.97 6.18 73.56
C LYS A 178 -13.20 6.74 72.84
N VAL A 179 -14.35 6.08 72.89
CA VAL A 179 -15.61 6.58 72.34
C VAL A 179 -16.32 7.42 73.40
N ARG A 180 -16.91 8.56 73.00
CA ARG A 180 -17.50 9.57 73.91
C ARG A 180 -16.52 10.18 74.94
N ASN A 181 -15.22 10.21 74.64
CA ASN A 181 -14.20 10.90 75.46
C ASN A 181 -14.05 12.39 75.07
N GLY A 182 -15.17 13.12 75.00
CA GLY A 182 -15.21 14.53 74.60
C GLY A 182 -14.53 14.81 73.24
N THR A 183 -13.66 15.83 73.20
CA THR A 183 -12.89 16.21 72.00
C THR A 183 -11.84 15.19 71.58
N ARG A 184 -11.51 14.21 72.44
CA ARG A 184 -10.61 13.07 72.16
C ARG A 184 -11.37 11.80 71.76
N CYS A 185 -12.65 11.93 71.38
CA CYS A 185 -13.45 10.82 70.87
C CYS A 185 -12.82 10.24 69.60
N ALA A 186 -12.51 8.94 69.59
CA ALA A 186 -11.86 8.27 68.47
C ALA A 186 -12.66 8.38 67.16
N PHE A 187 -13.99 8.37 67.22
CA PHE A 187 -14.85 8.52 66.03
C PHE A 187 -14.79 9.95 65.47
N LEU A 188 -14.82 10.97 66.34
CA LEU A 188 -14.67 12.36 65.90
C LEU A 188 -13.25 12.63 65.35
N SER A 189 -12.22 12.04 65.98
CA SER A 189 -10.85 12.11 65.47
C SER A 189 -10.67 11.39 64.13
N HIS A 190 -11.41 10.31 63.88
CA HIS A 190 -11.41 9.61 62.59
C HIS A 190 -12.00 10.45 61.46
N VAL A 191 -13.18 11.06 61.71
CA VAL A 191 -13.82 11.98 60.76
C VAL A 191 -12.90 13.18 60.48
N GLY A 192 -12.16 13.63 61.49
CA GLY A 192 -11.22 14.74 61.37
C GLY A 192 -11.92 16.10 61.32
N LYS A 193 -11.18 17.16 61.68
CA LYS A 193 -11.70 18.54 61.69
C LYS A 193 -11.57 19.22 60.33
N ASP A 194 -10.55 18.86 59.56
CA ASP A 194 -10.24 19.48 58.27
C ASP A 194 -11.08 18.90 57.14
N PHE A 195 -11.42 19.73 56.16
CA PHE A 195 -12.11 19.31 54.93
C PHE A 195 -11.32 18.26 54.14
N ASN A 196 -10.00 18.23 54.27
CA ASN A 196 -9.10 17.28 53.62
C ASN A 196 -8.73 16.07 54.50
N SER A 197 -9.51 15.77 55.54
CA SER A 197 -9.28 14.55 56.32
C SER A 197 -9.39 13.31 55.42
N SER A 198 -8.68 12.23 55.77
CA SER A 198 -8.73 10.99 54.99
C SER A 198 -10.15 10.42 54.88
N HIS A 199 -11.00 10.68 55.87
CA HIS A 199 -12.41 10.29 55.87
C HIS A 199 -13.22 11.09 54.85
N ARG A 200 -13.18 12.42 54.91
CA ARG A 200 -13.93 13.29 54.00
C ARG A 200 -13.50 13.14 52.55
N VAL A 201 -12.20 12.92 52.30
CA VAL A 201 -11.69 12.59 50.95
C VAL A 201 -12.25 11.25 50.46
N ALA A 202 -12.45 10.28 51.35
CA ALA A 202 -13.03 8.99 50.99
C ALA A 202 -14.54 9.10 50.73
N GLU A 203 -15.27 9.93 51.49
CA GLU A 203 -16.67 10.29 51.22
C GLU A 203 -16.80 10.96 49.85
N GLN A 204 -15.99 11.98 49.56
CA GLN A 204 -16.02 12.67 48.27
C GLN A 204 -15.78 11.71 47.10
N ARG A 205 -14.79 10.81 47.20
CA ARG A 205 -14.53 9.80 46.16
C ARG A 205 -15.68 8.82 45.98
N MET A 206 -16.40 8.51 47.05
CA MET A 206 -17.60 7.67 47.01
C MET A 206 -18.73 8.37 46.26
N ASP A 207 -18.93 9.66 46.50
CA ASP A 207 -19.91 10.49 45.77
C ASP A 207 -19.53 10.64 44.29
N ASP A 208 -18.26 10.93 43.99
CA ASP A 208 -17.75 11.06 42.61
C ASP A 208 -17.91 9.74 41.83
N LEU A 209 -17.69 8.58 42.47
CA LEU A 209 -17.88 7.27 41.84
C LEU A 209 -19.34 7.03 41.42
N MET A 210 -20.30 7.56 42.19
CA MET A 210 -21.73 7.44 41.89
C MET A 210 -22.18 8.45 40.83
N ASN A 211 -21.44 9.54 40.63
CA ASN A 211 -21.71 10.54 39.59
C ASN A 211 -21.20 10.10 38.20
N GLN A 212 -21.78 9.03 37.68
CA GLN A 212 -21.40 8.41 36.39
C GLN A 212 -21.31 9.39 35.19
N PRO A 213 -22.14 10.44 35.07
CA PRO A 213 -22.03 11.41 33.97
C PRO A 213 -20.68 12.14 33.89
N GLN A 214 -19.93 12.22 34.99
CA GLN A 214 -18.62 12.90 35.03
C GLN A 214 -17.43 11.97 34.79
N HIS A 215 -17.67 10.67 34.57
CA HIS A 215 -16.58 9.70 34.35
C HIS A 215 -15.86 9.99 33.04
N ILE A 216 -14.53 9.89 33.04
CA ILE A 216 -13.68 10.21 31.88
C ILE A 216 -14.14 9.45 30.63
N ASP A 217 -14.50 8.18 30.76
CA ASP A 217 -14.99 7.38 29.64
C ASP A 217 -16.30 7.94 29.06
N LYS A 218 -17.19 8.48 29.89
CA LYS A 218 -18.44 9.11 29.46
C LYS A 218 -18.20 10.48 28.83
N VAL A 219 -17.20 11.22 29.31
CA VAL A 219 -16.79 12.51 28.75
C VAL A 219 -16.05 12.32 27.41
N LEU A 220 -15.21 11.29 27.28
CA LEU A 220 -14.53 10.92 26.04
C LEU A 220 -15.50 10.34 25.01
N ASN A 221 -16.42 9.47 25.44
CA ASN A 221 -17.51 8.97 24.57
C ASN A 221 -18.59 10.02 24.28
N LYS A 222 -18.48 11.23 24.86
CA LYS A 222 -19.27 12.40 24.48
C LYS A 222 -18.76 13.04 23.18
N GLN A 223 -17.86 12.39 22.43
CA GLN A 223 -17.76 12.65 21.00
C GLN A 223 -19.14 12.45 20.38
N CYS A 224 -19.66 13.52 19.80
CA CYS A 224 -21.03 13.54 19.27
C CYS A 224 -21.14 12.45 18.18
N HIS A 225 -22.24 11.72 18.12
CA HIS A 225 -22.55 10.80 17.02
C HIS A 225 -22.25 11.45 15.66
N THR A 226 -22.58 12.74 15.53
CA THR A 226 -22.30 13.58 14.36
C THR A 226 -20.81 13.70 14.03
N GLU A 227 -19.93 13.80 15.03
CA GLU A 227 -18.47 13.86 14.80
C GLU A 227 -17.95 12.53 14.24
N ILE A 228 -18.43 11.40 14.77
CA ILE A 228 -18.09 10.07 14.26
C ILE A 228 -18.57 9.92 12.82
N GLU A 229 -19.80 10.31 12.53
CA GLU A 229 -20.37 10.28 11.17
C GLU A 229 -19.58 11.15 10.19
N ASN A 230 -19.19 12.36 10.62
CA ASN A 230 -18.39 13.28 9.81
C ASN A 230 -17.01 12.68 9.50
N ASN A 231 -16.30 12.18 10.52
CA ASN A 231 -15.00 11.55 10.32
C ASN A 231 -15.07 10.32 9.40
N ARG A 232 -16.13 9.51 9.53
CA ARG A 232 -16.38 8.36 8.63
C ARG A 232 -16.63 8.82 7.20
N LEU A 233 -17.42 9.87 7.00
CA LEU A 233 -17.68 10.43 5.67
C LEU A 233 -16.38 10.92 5.03
N GLN A 234 -15.56 11.67 5.76
CA GLN A 234 -14.28 12.17 5.26
C GLN A 234 -13.31 11.06 4.88
N LEU A 235 -13.19 10.04 5.73
CA LEU A 235 -12.35 8.89 5.46
C LEU A 235 -12.86 8.10 4.26
N LYS A 236 -14.18 7.89 4.14
CA LYS A 236 -14.80 7.22 2.99
C LYS A 236 -14.44 7.92 1.68
N VAL A 237 -14.62 9.24 1.62
CA VAL A 237 -14.26 10.03 0.44
C VAL A 237 -12.77 9.91 0.12
N SER A 238 -11.91 9.99 1.14
CA SER A 238 -10.47 9.82 0.96
C SER A 238 -10.11 8.44 0.39
N ILE A 239 -10.74 7.37 0.89
CA ILE A 239 -10.59 5.99 0.40
C ILE A 239 -10.98 5.88 -1.07
N ASP A 240 -12.11 6.48 -1.46
CA ASP A 240 -12.60 6.45 -2.84
C ASP A 240 -11.66 7.20 -3.81
N VAL A 241 -11.12 8.36 -3.40
CA VAL A 241 -10.12 9.08 -4.20
C VAL A 241 -8.83 8.28 -4.34
N VAL A 242 -8.30 7.70 -3.25
CA VAL A 242 -7.13 6.81 -3.30
C VAL A 242 -7.39 5.64 -4.24
N ARG A 243 -8.60 5.04 -4.20
CA ARG A 243 -8.97 3.91 -5.06
C ARG A 243 -8.89 4.28 -6.53
N VAL A 244 -9.49 5.40 -6.94
CA VAL A 244 -9.48 5.85 -8.33
C VAL A 244 -8.05 6.13 -8.80
N LEU A 245 -7.26 6.86 -8.02
CA LEU A 245 -5.87 7.16 -8.35
C LEU A 245 -5.03 5.89 -8.49
N ALA A 246 -5.19 4.94 -7.56
CA ALA A 246 -4.47 3.67 -7.60
C ALA A 246 -4.85 2.82 -8.82
N LEU A 247 -6.15 2.68 -9.12
CA LEU A 247 -6.64 1.90 -10.26
C LEU A 247 -6.17 2.46 -11.60
N GLN A 248 -6.02 3.79 -11.70
CA GLN A 248 -5.59 4.47 -12.92
C GLN A 248 -4.06 4.64 -13.02
N GLY A 249 -3.31 4.25 -11.99
CA GLY A 249 -1.85 4.47 -11.94
C GLY A 249 -1.46 5.95 -11.91
N ILE A 250 -2.31 6.82 -11.36
CA ILE A 250 -2.10 8.27 -11.33
C ILE A 250 -1.32 8.65 -10.07
N ALA A 251 -0.34 9.54 -10.22
CA ALA A 251 0.42 10.09 -9.09
C ALA A 251 -0.51 10.84 -8.13
N PHE A 252 -0.30 10.69 -6.82
CA PHE A 252 -1.20 11.26 -5.81
C PHE A 252 -0.87 12.72 -5.52
N ARG A 253 0.43 13.02 -5.47
CA ARG A 253 0.97 14.23 -4.85
C ARG A 253 1.36 15.28 -5.88
N GLY A 254 1.24 16.53 -5.50
CA GLY A 254 1.75 17.68 -6.24
C GLY A 254 3.21 17.95 -5.91
N ARG A 255 3.88 18.81 -6.69
CA ARG A 255 5.19 19.36 -6.30
C ARG A 255 5.07 20.29 -5.09
N ASP A 256 3.93 20.99 -4.99
CA ASP A 256 3.59 21.87 -3.88
C ASP A 256 2.12 21.64 -3.51
N GLU A 257 1.87 21.14 -2.30
CA GLU A 257 0.53 20.88 -1.76
C GLU A 257 0.02 22.04 -0.86
N SER A 258 0.77 23.14 -0.80
CA SER A 258 0.41 24.35 -0.03
C SER A 258 -0.93 24.92 -0.49
N SER A 259 -1.62 25.62 0.42
CA SER A 259 -2.90 26.27 0.09
C SER A 259 -2.78 27.38 -0.95
N THR A 260 -1.56 27.86 -1.22
CA THR A 260 -1.27 28.89 -2.23
C THR A 260 -0.91 28.29 -3.59
N SER A 261 -0.72 26.97 -3.68
CA SER A 261 -0.41 26.30 -4.93
C SER A 261 -1.63 26.31 -5.86
N VAL A 262 -1.38 26.54 -7.15
CA VAL A 262 -2.41 26.46 -8.22
C VAL A 262 -2.77 25.00 -8.52
N ASN A 263 -1.90 24.04 -8.15
CA ASN A 263 -2.15 22.62 -8.27
C ASN A 263 -1.51 21.88 -7.10
N ARG A 264 -2.35 21.41 -6.18
CA ARG A 264 -1.96 20.77 -4.93
C ARG A 264 -1.74 19.26 -5.08
N GLY A 265 -1.80 18.74 -6.30
CA GLY A 265 -1.70 17.32 -6.58
C GLY A 265 -3.05 16.63 -6.72
N ASN A 266 -3.07 15.55 -7.50
CA ASN A 266 -4.31 14.91 -7.94
C ASN A 266 -5.20 14.46 -6.78
N PHE A 267 -4.64 14.02 -5.65
CA PHE A 267 -5.44 13.63 -4.49
C PHE A 267 -6.25 14.80 -3.91
N LEU A 268 -5.61 15.94 -3.69
CA LEU A 268 -6.27 17.11 -3.11
C LEU A 268 -7.23 17.76 -4.11
N GLU A 269 -6.83 17.86 -5.38
CA GLU A 269 -7.69 18.42 -6.43
C GLU A 269 -8.96 17.57 -6.65
N ILE A 270 -8.86 16.23 -6.63
CA ILE A 270 -10.04 15.36 -6.75
C ILE A 270 -10.92 15.47 -5.49
N LEU A 271 -10.33 15.61 -4.29
CA LEU A 271 -11.11 15.87 -3.08
C LEU A 271 -11.93 17.17 -3.20
N ASP A 272 -11.32 18.24 -3.72
CA ASP A 272 -11.99 19.52 -3.93
C ASP A 272 -13.12 19.39 -4.98
N VAL A 273 -12.92 18.59 -6.03
CA VAL A 273 -13.97 18.25 -7.00
C VAL A 273 -15.12 17.51 -6.32
N VAL A 274 -14.85 16.45 -5.54
CA VAL A 274 -15.90 15.71 -4.82
C VAL A 274 -16.66 16.62 -3.85
N ALA A 275 -15.96 17.49 -3.13
CA ALA A 275 -16.56 18.48 -2.25
C ALA A 275 -17.46 19.47 -3.01
N SER A 276 -17.13 19.82 -4.26
CA SER A 276 -17.95 20.73 -5.07
C SER A 276 -19.34 20.16 -5.42
N TYR A 277 -19.47 18.83 -5.47
CA TYR A 277 -20.73 18.16 -5.78
C TYR A 277 -21.55 17.80 -4.53
N ASP A 278 -20.93 17.68 -3.35
CA ASP A 278 -21.60 17.30 -2.10
C ASP A 278 -21.33 18.31 -0.98
N LYS A 279 -22.38 19.07 -0.62
CA LYS A 279 -22.33 20.07 0.46
C LYS A 279 -21.91 19.49 1.80
N LYS A 280 -22.34 18.27 2.13
CA LYS A 280 -21.98 17.63 3.41
C LYS A 280 -20.50 17.27 3.41
N VAL A 281 -19.97 16.77 2.30
CA VAL A 281 -18.54 16.49 2.16
C VAL A 281 -17.72 17.79 2.26
N ALA A 282 -18.14 18.86 1.57
CA ALA A 282 -17.49 20.16 1.66
C ALA A 282 -17.44 20.69 3.10
N GLU A 283 -18.55 20.61 3.83
CA GLU A 283 -18.62 21.03 5.22
C GLU A 283 -17.69 20.21 6.13
N VAL A 284 -17.67 18.89 5.95
CA VAL A 284 -16.85 17.99 6.76
C VAL A 284 -15.37 18.24 6.52
N ILE A 285 -14.93 18.37 5.26
CA ILE A 285 -13.53 18.65 4.93
C ILE A 285 -13.11 20.02 5.49
N ALA A 286 -13.96 21.04 5.38
CA ALA A 286 -13.65 22.39 5.88
C ALA A 286 -13.61 22.48 7.42
N LYS A 287 -14.47 21.72 8.11
CA LYS A 287 -14.57 21.72 9.59
C LYS A 287 -13.65 20.68 10.25
N ALA A 288 -12.91 19.88 9.48
CA ALA A 288 -12.06 18.82 9.99
C ALA A 288 -10.97 19.39 10.92
N PRO A 289 -10.81 18.87 12.15
CA PRO A 289 -9.73 19.29 13.02
C PRO A 289 -8.39 18.82 12.42
N LYS A 290 -7.30 19.55 12.71
CA LYS A 290 -5.98 19.30 12.09
C LYS A 290 -5.47 17.86 12.23
N ASN A 291 -5.90 17.14 13.26
CA ASN A 291 -5.54 15.75 13.53
C ASN A 291 -6.45 14.71 12.83
N ALA A 292 -7.51 15.14 12.15
CA ALA A 292 -8.47 14.26 11.47
C ALA A 292 -8.79 14.72 10.04
N THR A 293 -7.82 15.35 9.36
CA THR A 293 -8.03 15.76 7.96
C THR A 293 -8.00 14.59 6.98
N TYR A 294 -7.36 13.47 7.36
CA TYR A 294 -7.17 12.26 6.54
C TYR A 294 -6.50 12.49 5.17
N THR A 295 -5.99 13.69 4.92
CA THR A 295 -5.38 14.07 3.64
C THR A 295 -3.88 13.86 3.59
N SER A 296 -3.26 13.50 4.71
CA SER A 296 -1.81 13.46 4.82
C SER A 296 -1.20 12.40 3.91
N PRO A 297 0.04 12.62 3.43
CA PRO A 297 0.69 11.65 2.56
C PRO A 297 0.97 10.30 3.23
N GLN A 298 1.00 10.27 4.56
CA GLN A 298 1.11 9.05 5.37
C GLN A 298 -0.20 8.26 5.38
N ILE A 299 -1.33 8.94 5.56
CA ILE A 299 -2.66 8.30 5.56
C ILE A 299 -2.99 7.74 4.16
N GLN A 300 -2.65 8.47 3.09
CA GLN A 300 -2.77 7.97 1.72
C GLN A 300 -2.03 6.63 1.53
N LYS A 301 -0.82 6.51 2.09
CA LYS A 301 -0.01 5.27 2.06
C LYS A 301 -0.63 4.15 2.90
N GLU A 302 -1.20 4.48 4.06
CA GLU A 302 -1.89 3.50 4.91
C GLU A 302 -3.13 2.93 4.20
N ILE A 303 -3.93 3.78 3.55
CA ILE A 303 -5.07 3.35 2.73
C ILE A 303 -4.60 2.45 1.58
N LEU A 304 -3.55 2.86 0.85
CA LEU A 304 -2.95 2.03 -0.21
C LEU A 304 -2.46 0.68 0.30
N HIS A 305 -1.86 0.67 1.49
CA HIS A 305 -1.40 -0.58 2.11
C HIS A 305 -2.57 -1.52 2.41
N VAL A 306 -3.68 -0.99 2.95
CA VAL A 306 -4.90 -1.78 3.18
C VAL A 306 -5.48 -2.31 1.87
N PHE A 307 -5.49 -1.51 0.79
CA PHE A 307 -5.90 -2.00 -0.52
C PHE A 307 -4.99 -3.10 -1.04
N SER A 308 -3.67 -2.93 -0.95
CA SER A 308 -2.70 -3.95 -1.33
C SER A 308 -2.96 -5.26 -0.57
N MET A 309 -3.12 -5.20 0.76
CA MET A 309 -3.44 -6.38 1.57
C MET A 309 -4.74 -7.05 1.14
N LYS A 310 -5.81 -6.28 0.86
CA LYS A 310 -7.09 -6.82 0.39
C LYS A 310 -6.97 -7.50 -0.96
N VAL A 311 -6.25 -6.91 -1.91
CA VAL A 311 -5.99 -7.50 -3.24
C VAL A 311 -5.21 -8.80 -3.10
N MET A 312 -4.19 -8.82 -2.26
CA MET A 312 -3.35 -9.99 -2.02
C MET A 312 -4.10 -11.13 -1.37
N ASN A 313 -4.96 -10.82 -0.39
CA ASN A 313 -5.85 -11.80 0.22
C ASN A 313 -6.87 -12.34 -0.80
N ALA A 314 -7.42 -11.49 -1.67
CA ALA A 314 -8.32 -11.95 -2.73
C ALA A 314 -7.63 -12.88 -3.73
N ILE A 315 -6.37 -12.58 -4.11
CA ILE A 315 -5.56 -13.49 -4.95
C ILE A 315 -5.31 -14.81 -4.22
N ARG A 316 -5.00 -14.77 -2.91
CA ARG A 316 -4.83 -15.97 -2.10
C ARG A 316 -6.09 -16.83 -2.04
N GLU A 317 -7.25 -16.21 -1.87
CA GLU A 317 -8.56 -16.87 -1.88
C GLU A 317 -8.88 -17.46 -3.26
N GLU A 318 -8.56 -16.75 -4.34
CA GLU A 318 -8.70 -17.22 -5.72
C GLU A 318 -7.86 -18.47 -6.00
N ILE A 319 -6.63 -18.52 -5.45
CA ILE A 319 -5.75 -19.69 -5.57
C ILE A 319 -6.25 -20.86 -4.72
N GLY A 320 -6.75 -20.61 -3.50
CA GLY A 320 -7.17 -21.68 -2.59
C GLY A 320 -6.05 -22.69 -2.32
N ASP A 321 -6.33 -23.98 -2.48
CA ASP A 321 -5.32 -25.05 -2.36
C ASP A 321 -4.75 -25.49 -3.71
N ALA A 322 -5.05 -24.73 -4.78
CA ALA A 322 -4.55 -25.03 -6.10
C ALA A 322 -3.02 -24.94 -6.16
N LYS A 323 -2.46 -25.68 -7.11
CA LYS A 323 -1.04 -25.61 -7.42
C LYS A 323 -0.78 -24.40 -8.29
N PHE A 324 0.37 -23.76 -8.10
CA PHE A 324 0.72 -22.53 -8.79
C PHE A 324 2.18 -22.54 -9.24
N CYS A 325 2.51 -21.63 -10.14
CA CYS A 325 3.87 -21.38 -10.61
C CYS A 325 4.27 -19.97 -10.21
N ILE A 326 5.56 -19.78 -9.96
CA ILE A 326 6.13 -18.47 -9.69
C ILE A 326 6.85 -17.96 -10.93
N ILE A 327 6.65 -16.68 -11.26
CA ILE A 327 7.46 -15.97 -12.25
C ILE A 327 8.12 -14.81 -11.52
N VAL A 328 9.44 -14.75 -11.60
CA VAL A 328 10.25 -13.82 -10.83
C VAL A 328 11.14 -13.03 -11.77
N ASP A 329 11.23 -11.73 -11.55
CA ASP A 329 12.11 -10.86 -12.31
C ASP A 329 12.82 -9.86 -11.39
N GLU A 330 14.06 -9.56 -11.71
CA GLU A 330 14.91 -8.64 -10.94
C GLU A 330 15.17 -7.37 -11.74
N ALA A 331 15.02 -6.24 -11.07
CA ALA A 331 15.31 -4.93 -11.65
C ALA A 331 15.88 -3.99 -10.59
N ARG A 332 16.74 -3.09 -11.05
CA ARG A 332 17.28 -2.01 -10.24
C ARG A 332 16.43 -0.75 -10.40
N ASP A 333 15.98 -0.19 -9.28
CA ASP A 333 15.18 1.05 -9.27
C ASP A 333 16.04 2.32 -9.43
N GLU A 334 15.38 3.48 -9.58
CA GLU A 334 16.04 4.80 -9.72
C GLU A 334 16.92 5.17 -8.51
N SER A 335 16.62 4.61 -7.34
CA SER A 335 17.40 4.79 -6.11
C SER A 335 18.54 3.78 -6.00
N VAL A 336 18.84 3.05 -7.09
CA VAL A 336 19.93 2.08 -7.16
C VAL A 336 19.72 0.88 -6.24
N ARG A 337 18.46 0.57 -5.92
CA ARG A 337 18.12 -0.59 -5.09
C ARG A 337 17.60 -1.72 -5.96
N GLU A 338 18.02 -2.94 -5.62
CA GLU A 338 17.51 -4.14 -6.26
C GLU A 338 16.08 -4.43 -5.77
N GLN A 339 15.23 -4.77 -6.72
CA GLN A 339 13.81 -5.07 -6.54
C GLN A 339 13.50 -6.38 -7.25
N MET A 340 12.68 -7.21 -6.62
CA MET A 340 12.24 -8.49 -7.14
C MET A 340 10.73 -8.46 -7.33
N ALA A 341 10.28 -8.52 -8.58
CA ALA A 341 8.87 -8.67 -8.91
C ALA A 341 8.48 -10.15 -8.89
N VAL A 342 7.32 -10.45 -8.30
CA VAL A 342 6.78 -11.81 -8.19
C VAL A 342 5.38 -11.84 -8.78
N VAL A 343 5.15 -12.79 -9.70
CA VAL A 343 3.84 -13.13 -10.28
C VAL A 343 3.52 -14.56 -9.96
N LEU A 344 2.25 -14.83 -9.66
CA LEU A 344 1.72 -16.17 -9.52
C LEU A 344 0.89 -16.53 -10.75
N ARG A 345 1.17 -17.70 -11.32
CA ARG A 345 0.41 -18.29 -12.43
C ARG A 345 -0.26 -19.57 -11.97
N PHE A 346 -1.57 -19.68 -12.11
CA PHE A 346 -2.34 -20.83 -11.63
C PHE A 346 -3.57 -21.07 -12.50
N VAL A 347 -4.25 -22.19 -12.28
CA VAL A 347 -5.54 -22.50 -12.94
C VAL A 347 -6.65 -22.16 -11.95
N ASP A 348 -7.58 -21.31 -12.34
CA ASP A 348 -8.72 -20.95 -11.52
C ASP A 348 -9.76 -22.09 -11.46
N LYS A 349 -10.79 -21.90 -10.63
CA LYS A 349 -11.90 -22.86 -10.48
C LYS A 349 -12.67 -23.14 -11.77
N ASP A 350 -12.60 -22.23 -12.75
CA ASP A 350 -13.28 -22.33 -14.03
C ASP A 350 -12.39 -22.99 -15.10
N GLY A 351 -11.17 -23.40 -14.73
CA GLY A 351 -10.22 -24.07 -15.59
C GLY A 351 -9.36 -23.13 -16.45
N PHE A 352 -9.41 -21.81 -16.21
CA PHE A 352 -8.63 -20.84 -16.95
C PHE A 352 -7.31 -20.55 -16.27
N VAL A 353 -6.26 -20.38 -17.08
CA VAL A 353 -4.97 -19.92 -16.59
C VAL A 353 -5.08 -18.44 -16.21
N ARG A 354 -4.71 -18.13 -14.97
CA ARG A 354 -4.63 -16.76 -14.43
C ARG A 354 -3.20 -16.42 -14.09
N GLU A 355 -2.81 -15.18 -14.39
CA GLU A 355 -1.58 -14.56 -13.92
C GLU A 355 -1.94 -13.39 -13.03
N ARG A 356 -1.45 -13.40 -11.80
CA ARG A 356 -1.69 -12.35 -10.79
C ARG A 356 -0.35 -11.81 -10.32
N PHE A 357 -0.12 -10.52 -10.56
CA PHE A 357 0.99 -9.82 -9.92
C PHE A 357 0.81 -9.89 -8.40
N PHE A 358 1.83 -10.37 -7.71
CA PHE A 358 1.78 -10.63 -6.27
C PHE A 358 2.62 -9.62 -5.49
N GLY A 359 3.66 -9.05 -6.09
CA GLY A 359 4.31 -7.91 -5.43
C GLY A 359 5.69 -7.61 -5.94
N VAL A 360 6.21 -6.49 -5.46
CA VAL A 360 7.61 -6.11 -5.58
C VAL A 360 8.20 -6.18 -4.18
N VAL A 361 9.30 -6.93 -4.05
CA VAL A 361 10.03 -7.10 -2.81
C VAL A 361 11.39 -6.46 -2.97
N HIS A 362 11.73 -5.57 -2.06
CA HIS A 362 13.09 -5.04 -1.99
C HIS A 362 14.03 -6.12 -1.46
N VAL A 363 15.14 -6.35 -2.17
CA VAL A 363 16.18 -7.30 -1.80
C VAL A 363 17.50 -6.56 -1.58
N SER A 364 18.29 -7.03 -0.61
CA SER A 364 19.60 -6.42 -0.29
C SER A 364 20.66 -6.68 -1.37
N ASP A 365 20.52 -7.80 -2.06
CA ASP A 365 21.42 -8.31 -3.09
C ASP A 365 20.67 -9.31 -3.97
N THR A 366 21.29 -9.67 -5.10
CA THR A 366 20.75 -10.60 -6.10
C THR A 366 21.25 -12.04 -5.89
N VAL A 367 21.71 -12.38 -4.68
CA VAL A 367 22.18 -13.74 -4.40
C VAL A 367 20.98 -14.68 -4.27
N ALA A 368 21.07 -15.85 -4.90
CA ALA A 368 20.01 -16.87 -4.93
C ALA A 368 19.36 -17.17 -3.57
N LEU A 369 20.15 -17.21 -2.50
CA LEU A 369 19.67 -17.48 -1.14
C LEU A 369 18.79 -16.34 -0.60
N THR A 370 19.19 -15.09 -0.83
CA THR A 370 18.42 -13.90 -0.46
C THR A 370 17.09 -13.88 -1.19
N LEU A 371 17.12 -14.12 -2.51
CA LEU A 371 15.93 -14.17 -3.36
C LEU A 371 14.96 -15.25 -2.89
N LYS A 372 15.45 -16.48 -2.67
CA LYS A 372 14.65 -17.59 -2.13
C LYS A 372 13.98 -17.23 -0.81
N LYS A 373 14.76 -16.67 0.13
CA LYS A 373 14.26 -16.28 1.45
C LYS A 373 13.13 -15.26 1.34
N GLU A 374 13.29 -14.24 0.51
CA GLU A 374 12.29 -13.19 0.34
C GLU A 374 11.04 -13.69 -0.40
N ILE A 375 11.18 -14.58 -1.40
CA ILE A 375 10.04 -15.28 -2.02
C ILE A 375 9.28 -16.08 -0.96
N TYR A 376 9.97 -16.86 -0.13
CA TYR A 376 9.33 -17.71 0.88
C TYR A 376 8.66 -16.88 1.98
N SER A 377 9.27 -15.77 2.40
CA SER A 377 8.69 -14.80 3.31
C SER A 377 7.39 -14.21 2.74
N LEU A 378 7.40 -13.82 1.47
CA LEU A 378 6.23 -13.28 0.77
C LEU A 378 5.10 -14.31 0.67
N LEU A 379 5.39 -15.54 0.24
CA LEU A 379 4.39 -16.61 0.13
C LEU A 379 3.83 -17.00 1.50
N SER A 380 4.68 -17.15 2.50
CA SER A 380 4.28 -17.53 3.87
C SER A 380 3.40 -16.47 4.52
N ARG A 381 3.66 -15.17 4.28
CA ARG A 381 2.84 -14.06 4.79
C ARG A 381 1.37 -14.19 4.39
N TYR A 382 1.09 -14.76 3.23
CA TYR A 382 -0.25 -14.97 2.71
C TYR A 382 -0.67 -16.45 2.73
N ASN A 383 -0.03 -17.28 3.57
CA ASN A 383 -0.36 -18.70 3.73
C ASN A 383 -0.37 -19.49 2.41
N LEU A 384 0.54 -19.18 1.49
CA LEU A 384 0.79 -20.00 0.30
C LEU A 384 1.89 -21.01 0.60
N ASP A 385 1.56 -22.29 0.50
CA ASP A 385 2.52 -23.37 0.74
C ASP A 385 3.50 -23.48 -0.43
N ILE A 386 4.79 -23.49 -0.12
CA ILE A 386 5.90 -23.68 -1.05
C ILE A 386 5.81 -25.06 -1.73
N GLN A 387 5.26 -26.07 -1.03
CA GLN A 387 5.04 -27.41 -1.58
C GLN A 387 3.97 -27.44 -2.69
N ASN A 388 3.23 -26.34 -2.90
CA ASN A 388 2.26 -26.20 -3.98
C ASN A 388 2.85 -25.61 -5.27
N ILE A 389 4.13 -25.23 -5.27
CA ILE A 389 4.82 -24.72 -6.47
C ILE A 389 5.00 -25.85 -7.48
N ARG A 390 4.64 -25.62 -8.74
CA ARG A 390 4.79 -26.58 -9.87
C ARG A 390 5.62 -26.05 -11.03
N GLY A 391 5.96 -24.77 -11.00
CA GLY A 391 6.79 -24.15 -12.02
C GLY A 391 7.48 -22.93 -11.46
N GLN A 392 8.68 -22.66 -11.97
CA GLN A 392 9.47 -21.50 -11.61
C GLN A 392 10.09 -20.89 -12.87
N GLY A 393 9.72 -19.65 -13.15
CA GLY A 393 10.07 -18.93 -14.37
C GLY A 393 10.90 -17.70 -14.08
N TYR A 394 12.11 -17.64 -14.62
CA TYR A 394 12.98 -16.45 -14.52
C TYR A 394 14.05 -16.48 -15.62
N ASP A 395 14.90 -15.46 -15.64
CA ASP A 395 15.96 -15.28 -16.63
C ASP A 395 17.10 -16.31 -16.52
N GLY A 396 18.10 -16.13 -17.37
CA GLY A 396 19.27 -17.00 -17.48
C GLY A 396 20.45 -16.60 -16.59
N ALA A 397 20.30 -15.62 -15.69
CA ALA A 397 21.38 -15.15 -14.85
C ALA A 397 21.93 -16.29 -13.98
N SER A 398 23.22 -16.27 -13.66
CA SER A 398 23.87 -17.35 -12.89
C SER A 398 23.21 -17.60 -11.54
N ASN A 399 22.77 -16.53 -10.87
CA ASN A 399 22.09 -16.60 -9.57
C ASN A 399 20.68 -17.17 -9.69
N MET A 400 20.08 -17.14 -10.89
CA MET A 400 18.75 -17.68 -11.15
C MET A 400 18.81 -19.13 -11.65
N ARG A 401 19.58 -19.35 -12.73
CA ARG A 401 19.69 -20.62 -13.46
C ARG A 401 20.73 -21.59 -12.89
N GLY A 402 21.65 -21.16 -12.04
CA GLY A 402 22.75 -21.99 -11.54
C GLY A 402 22.29 -23.38 -11.04
N GLU A 403 23.00 -24.43 -11.46
CA GLU A 403 22.60 -25.83 -11.22
C GLU A 403 22.79 -26.28 -9.76
N SER A 404 23.75 -25.69 -9.04
CA SER A 404 24.02 -26.06 -7.63
C SER A 404 23.62 -24.96 -6.65
N ASN A 405 23.84 -23.70 -6.99
CA ASN A 405 23.62 -22.55 -6.11
C ASN A 405 22.68 -21.49 -6.71
N GLY A 406 22.06 -21.77 -7.85
CA GLY A 406 21.07 -20.88 -8.43
C GLY A 406 19.71 -21.04 -7.76
N LEU A 407 18.86 -20.02 -7.88
CA LEU A 407 17.52 -20.00 -7.33
C LEU A 407 16.73 -21.25 -7.75
N GLN A 408 16.89 -21.71 -9.00
CA GLN A 408 16.26 -22.93 -9.47
C GLN A 408 16.62 -24.17 -8.67
N ALA A 409 17.90 -24.33 -8.36
CA ALA A 409 18.38 -25.51 -7.65
C ALA A 409 17.89 -25.47 -6.21
N LEU A 410 17.94 -24.29 -5.59
CA LEU A 410 17.53 -24.10 -4.20
C LEU A 410 16.03 -24.30 -3.98
N ILE A 411 15.17 -23.88 -4.93
CA ILE A 411 13.72 -24.11 -4.84
C ILE A 411 13.38 -25.55 -5.25
N SER A 412 14.04 -26.12 -6.28
CA SER A 412 13.81 -27.51 -6.68
C SER A 412 14.21 -28.51 -5.59
N HIS A 413 15.26 -28.19 -4.82
CA HIS A 413 15.68 -29.00 -3.68
C HIS A 413 14.56 -29.09 -2.62
N ASP A 414 13.90 -27.97 -2.31
CA ASP A 414 12.85 -27.91 -1.29
C ASP A 414 11.47 -28.35 -1.82
N CYS A 415 11.23 -28.16 -3.11
CA CYS A 415 10.02 -28.57 -3.83
C CYS A 415 10.40 -29.23 -5.17
N PRO A 416 10.63 -30.56 -5.21
CA PRO A 416 11.10 -31.28 -6.40
C PRO A 416 10.18 -31.17 -7.63
N TYR A 417 8.93 -30.77 -7.43
CA TYR A 417 7.95 -30.59 -8.50
C TYR A 417 7.97 -29.18 -9.13
N ALA A 418 8.79 -28.26 -8.63
CA ALA A 418 8.91 -26.90 -9.13
C ALA A 418 9.80 -26.84 -10.40
N TYR A 419 9.25 -27.16 -11.56
CA TYR A 419 10.02 -27.21 -12.81
C TYR A 419 10.53 -25.83 -13.24
N TYR A 420 11.83 -25.71 -13.48
CA TYR A 420 12.44 -24.49 -13.98
C TYR A 420 12.21 -24.31 -15.48
N ILE A 421 11.78 -23.11 -15.86
CA ILE A 421 11.65 -22.67 -17.24
C ILE A 421 12.42 -21.37 -17.43
N HIS A 422 13.43 -21.44 -18.29
CA HIS A 422 14.19 -20.27 -18.72
C HIS A 422 13.33 -19.41 -19.64
N CYS A 423 13.12 -18.15 -19.27
CA CYS A 423 12.38 -17.14 -20.02
C CYS A 423 12.69 -17.18 -21.53
N PHE A 424 11.68 -17.52 -22.34
CA PHE A 424 11.84 -17.64 -23.80
C PHE A 424 12.13 -16.31 -24.46
N ALA A 425 11.53 -15.21 -23.97
CA ALA A 425 11.83 -13.87 -24.47
C ALA A 425 13.30 -13.52 -24.22
N HIS A 426 13.82 -13.82 -23.03
CA HIS A 426 15.24 -13.63 -22.71
C HIS A 426 16.16 -14.54 -23.53
N ARG A 427 15.76 -15.79 -23.80
CA ARG A 427 16.53 -16.70 -24.67
C ARG A 427 16.60 -16.20 -26.11
N LEU A 428 15.47 -15.78 -26.67
CA LEU A 428 15.40 -15.22 -28.02
C LEU A 428 16.29 -13.97 -28.11
N GLN A 429 16.16 -13.10 -27.11
CA GLN A 429 16.97 -11.89 -26.95
C GLN A 429 18.48 -12.18 -26.96
N LEU A 430 18.95 -13.13 -26.15
CA LEU A 430 20.35 -13.53 -26.10
C LEU A 430 20.85 -14.09 -27.44
N ALA A 431 20.04 -14.93 -28.10
CA ALA A 431 20.39 -15.51 -29.40
C ALA A 431 20.53 -14.43 -30.49
N LEU A 432 19.60 -13.45 -30.53
CA LEU A 432 19.64 -12.35 -31.49
C LEU A 432 20.87 -11.45 -31.29
N VAL A 433 21.18 -11.10 -30.04
CA VAL A 433 22.37 -10.30 -29.70
C VAL A 433 23.66 -11.05 -30.07
N ALA A 434 23.74 -12.34 -29.78
CA ALA A 434 24.90 -13.15 -30.14
C ALA A 434 25.08 -13.22 -31.66
N ALA A 435 24.00 -13.48 -32.40
CA ALA A 435 24.01 -13.54 -33.86
C ALA A 435 24.42 -12.18 -34.47
N SER A 436 23.91 -11.07 -33.94
CA SER A 436 24.25 -9.74 -34.46
C SER A 436 25.70 -9.36 -34.21
N LYS A 437 26.25 -9.69 -33.04
CA LYS A 437 27.65 -9.44 -32.69
C LYS A 437 28.62 -10.27 -33.54
N ALA A 438 28.19 -11.44 -34.02
CA ALA A 438 28.97 -12.25 -34.96
C ALA A 438 29.07 -11.62 -36.36
N VAL A 439 28.17 -10.68 -36.71
CA VAL A 439 28.17 -9.99 -38.00
C VAL A 439 28.82 -8.62 -37.84
N ILE A 440 30.11 -8.53 -38.17
CA ILE A 440 30.93 -7.31 -37.99
C ILE A 440 30.25 -6.03 -38.55
N PRO A 441 29.68 -6.01 -39.77
CA PRO A 441 28.99 -4.82 -40.27
C PRO A 441 27.81 -4.36 -39.40
N VAL A 442 27.07 -5.31 -38.81
CA VAL A 442 25.94 -5.01 -37.92
C VAL A 442 26.45 -4.47 -36.57
N GLY A 443 27.52 -5.05 -36.04
CA GLY A 443 28.20 -4.50 -34.85
C GLY A 443 28.64 -3.06 -35.07
N LYS A 444 29.37 -2.79 -36.15
CA LYS A 444 29.80 -1.44 -36.55
C LYS A 444 28.62 -0.47 -36.72
N PHE A 445 27.52 -0.95 -37.30
CA PHE A 445 26.31 -0.15 -37.45
C PHE A 445 25.77 0.31 -36.10
N PHE A 446 25.69 -0.56 -35.09
CA PHE A 446 25.18 -0.18 -33.77
C PHE A 446 26.12 0.78 -33.03
N ASP A 447 27.44 0.61 -33.15
CA ASP A 447 28.40 1.56 -32.58
C ASP A 447 28.26 2.96 -33.22
N ARG A 448 28.14 3.00 -34.55
CA ARG A 448 27.89 4.24 -35.33
C ARG A 448 26.55 4.88 -34.95
N LEU A 449 25.50 4.07 -34.77
CA LEU A 449 24.19 4.55 -34.34
C LEU A 449 24.26 5.19 -32.95
N ALA A 450 24.91 4.53 -32.00
CA ALA A 450 25.10 5.08 -30.65
C ALA A 450 25.89 6.40 -30.68
N PHE A 451 26.93 6.49 -31.50
CA PHE A 451 27.71 7.71 -31.72
C PHE A 451 26.83 8.87 -32.23
N ILE A 452 26.02 8.64 -33.26
CA ILE A 452 25.10 9.64 -33.82
C ILE A 452 24.08 10.10 -32.76
N ILE A 453 23.47 9.16 -32.04
CA ILE A 453 22.49 9.46 -30.98
C ILE A 453 23.14 10.31 -29.88
N ASN A 454 24.37 9.99 -29.48
CA ASN A 454 25.09 10.77 -28.47
C ASN A 454 25.37 12.20 -28.95
N ILE A 455 25.79 12.40 -30.20
CA ILE A 455 26.05 13.75 -30.74
C ILE A 455 24.77 14.58 -30.80
N VAL A 456 23.66 14.00 -31.27
CA VAL A 456 22.41 14.76 -31.43
C VAL A 456 21.72 14.97 -30.08
N GLY A 457 21.79 13.97 -29.19
CA GLY A 457 21.13 13.99 -27.89
C GLY A 457 21.90 14.68 -26.76
N ALA A 458 23.18 15.04 -26.94
CA ALA A 458 24.04 15.50 -25.84
C ALA A 458 23.73 16.92 -25.30
N SER A 459 22.69 17.62 -25.74
CA SER A 459 22.24 18.85 -25.05
C SER A 459 20.76 19.16 -25.27
N CYS A 460 20.14 19.87 -24.31
CA CYS A 460 18.77 20.37 -24.44
C CYS A 460 18.59 21.23 -25.69
N LYS A 461 19.57 22.09 -26.01
CA LYS A 461 19.58 22.93 -27.21
C LYS A 461 19.45 22.10 -28.51
N ARG A 462 20.20 20.99 -28.62
CA ARG A 462 20.17 20.13 -29.82
C ARG A 462 18.85 19.37 -29.93
N ASN A 463 18.30 18.92 -28.80
CA ASN A 463 16.96 18.32 -28.77
C ASN A 463 15.86 19.30 -29.19
N GLU A 464 15.98 20.58 -28.81
CA GLU A 464 15.06 21.62 -29.28
C GLU A 464 15.22 21.88 -30.78
N GLN A 465 16.46 21.99 -31.28
CA GLN A 465 16.73 22.11 -32.71
C GLN A 465 16.17 20.93 -33.52
N LEU A 466 16.26 19.70 -32.98
CA LEU A 466 15.68 18.50 -33.59
C LEU A 466 14.15 18.55 -33.65
N LYS A 467 13.49 19.11 -32.63
CA LYS A 467 12.03 19.30 -32.64
C LYS A 467 11.60 20.36 -33.66
N LEU A 468 12.36 21.45 -33.78
CA LEU A 468 12.11 22.50 -34.76
C LEU A 468 12.30 22.00 -36.20
N ALA A 469 13.34 21.18 -36.43
CA ALA A 469 13.55 20.54 -37.74
C ALA A 469 12.42 19.56 -38.11
N GLN A 470 11.91 18.82 -37.13
CA GLN A 470 10.71 17.98 -37.31
C GLN A 470 9.47 18.82 -37.66
N ASP A 471 9.24 19.95 -36.96
CA ASP A 471 8.12 20.85 -37.28
C ASP A 471 8.18 21.35 -38.72
N ALA A 472 9.37 21.76 -39.17
CA ALA A 472 9.59 22.24 -40.52
C ALA A 472 9.37 21.13 -41.56
N GLU A 473 9.84 19.91 -41.28
CA GLU A 473 9.63 18.75 -42.16
C GLU A 473 8.16 18.35 -42.23
N PHE A 474 7.45 18.30 -41.10
CA PHE A 474 6.01 18.01 -41.10
C PHE A 474 5.24 19.06 -41.89
N ALA A 475 5.52 20.35 -41.68
CA ALA A 475 4.88 21.41 -42.45
C ALA A 475 5.12 21.24 -43.96
N TYR A 476 6.35 20.90 -44.36
CA TYR A 476 6.69 20.65 -45.75
C TYR A 476 5.98 19.41 -46.33
N LEU A 477 5.98 18.29 -45.61
CA LEU A 477 5.35 17.03 -46.07
C LEU A 477 3.82 17.14 -46.16
N ILE A 478 3.20 17.95 -45.30
CA ILE A 478 1.78 18.29 -45.38
C ILE A 478 1.51 19.15 -46.63
N ASP A 479 2.36 20.13 -46.91
CA ASP A 479 2.21 21.04 -48.07
C ASP A 479 2.30 20.31 -49.41
N ILE A 480 3.03 19.19 -49.48
CA ILE A 480 3.15 18.37 -50.69
C ILE A 480 2.23 17.13 -50.69
N ASP A 481 1.26 17.07 -49.78
CA ASP A 481 0.31 15.96 -49.62
C ASP A 481 0.97 14.56 -49.42
N GLU A 482 2.23 14.52 -48.95
CA GLU A 482 2.91 13.25 -48.62
C GLU A 482 2.57 12.76 -47.19
N LEU A 483 1.86 13.57 -46.39
CA LEU A 483 1.61 13.28 -44.98
C LEU A 483 0.25 13.81 -44.52
N GLU A 484 -0.59 12.90 -44.01
CA GLU A 484 -1.97 13.18 -43.57
C GLU A 484 -2.01 13.84 -42.18
N THR A 485 -2.97 14.74 -41.97
CA THR A 485 -3.21 15.38 -40.66
C THR A 485 -4.31 14.63 -39.89
N GLY A 486 -4.09 14.38 -38.59
CA GLY A 486 -5.07 13.67 -37.76
C GLY A 486 -4.65 13.57 -36.30
N ARG A 487 -5.63 13.33 -35.41
CA ARG A 487 -5.37 13.25 -33.96
C ARG A 487 -4.48 12.04 -33.65
N GLY A 488 -3.29 12.30 -33.13
CA GLY A 488 -2.31 11.27 -32.78
C GLY A 488 -1.34 10.88 -33.90
N LEU A 489 -1.50 11.43 -35.12
CA LEU A 489 -0.54 11.27 -36.21
C LEU A 489 0.63 12.26 -36.07
N ASN A 490 1.78 11.93 -36.65
CA ASN A 490 2.96 12.80 -36.80
C ASN A 490 3.48 13.40 -35.48
N GLN A 491 3.42 12.61 -34.42
CA GLN A 491 3.92 13.02 -33.11
C GLN A 491 5.43 13.23 -33.16
N LYS A 492 5.88 14.35 -32.57
CA LYS A 492 7.31 14.62 -32.35
C LYS A 492 7.95 13.47 -31.60
N CYS A 493 9.05 12.96 -32.12
CA CYS A 493 9.83 11.95 -31.42
C CYS A 493 11.26 12.41 -31.18
N THR A 494 11.94 11.74 -30.25
CA THR A 494 13.36 11.94 -29.99
C THR A 494 14.15 10.71 -30.42
N LEU A 495 15.46 10.89 -30.62
CA LEU A 495 16.37 9.75 -30.73
C LEU A 495 16.42 9.06 -29.37
N GLN A 496 15.95 7.82 -29.33
CA GLN A 496 15.98 7.01 -28.13
C GLN A 496 17.31 6.27 -28.08
N ARG A 497 18.06 6.40 -26.98
CA ARG A 497 19.24 5.59 -26.75
C ARG A 497 18.80 4.17 -26.39
N ALA A 498 19.40 3.17 -27.05
CA ALA A 498 19.20 1.78 -26.69
C ALA A 498 19.81 1.52 -25.30
N GLY A 499 19.15 0.70 -24.49
CA GLY A 499 19.73 0.15 -23.27
C GLY A 499 20.63 -1.03 -23.60
N ASP A 500 21.76 -1.16 -22.90
CA ASP A 500 22.83 -2.12 -23.22
C ASP A 500 22.37 -3.60 -23.20
N THR A 501 21.25 -3.91 -22.55
CA THR A 501 20.78 -5.28 -22.29
C THR A 501 19.56 -5.72 -23.11
N ARG A 502 18.93 -4.86 -23.95
CA ARG A 502 17.63 -5.18 -24.57
C ARG A 502 17.54 -4.87 -26.07
N TRP A 503 17.33 -5.89 -26.89
CA TRP A 503 17.24 -5.80 -28.37
C TRP A 503 16.03 -5.00 -28.82
N SER A 504 14.91 -5.11 -28.09
CA SER A 504 13.71 -4.29 -28.35
C SER A 504 14.00 -2.78 -28.21
N SER A 505 14.91 -2.37 -27.32
CA SER A 505 15.32 -0.97 -27.21
C SER A 505 16.10 -0.50 -28.45
N HIS A 506 16.94 -1.37 -29.03
CA HIS A 506 17.61 -1.11 -30.31
C HIS A 506 16.61 -0.97 -31.46
N PHE A 507 15.50 -1.73 -31.46
CA PHE A 507 14.45 -1.60 -32.47
C PHE A 507 13.76 -0.23 -32.38
N ARG A 508 13.50 0.25 -31.16
CA ARG A 508 12.98 1.61 -30.94
C ARG A 508 13.97 2.68 -31.42
N SER A 509 15.27 2.55 -31.13
CA SER A 509 16.30 3.48 -31.62
C SER A 509 16.34 3.55 -33.15
N ILE A 510 16.33 2.40 -33.83
CA ILE A 510 16.30 2.32 -35.30
C ILE A 510 15.01 2.95 -35.85
N SER A 511 13.86 2.61 -35.26
CA SER A 511 12.56 3.12 -35.69
C SER A 511 12.47 4.64 -35.52
N SER A 512 12.96 5.18 -34.39
CA SER A 512 13.08 6.62 -34.17
C SER A 512 13.98 7.26 -35.22
N LEU A 513 15.20 6.76 -35.44
CA LEU A 513 16.12 7.35 -36.41
C LEU A 513 15.53 7.38 -37.82
N ILE A 514 14.82 6.33 -38.25
CA ILE A 514 14.16 6.31 -39.57
C ILE A 514 13.09 7.40 -39.65
N LYS A 515 12.30 7.60 -38.58
CA LYS A 515 11.24 8.63 -38.54
C LYS A 515 11.81 10.05 -38.60
N ILE A 516 12.96 10.28 -37.98
CA ILE A 516 13.58 11.61 -37.89
C ILE A 516 14.92 11.68 -38.61
N PHE A 517 15.08 10.93 -39.70
CA PHE A 517 16.33 10.82 -40.44
C PHE A 517 16.79 12.19 -40.98
N SER A 518 15.89 12.87 -41.70
CA SER A 518 16.17 14.18 -42.31
C SER A 518 16.37 15.29 -41.26
N PRO A 519 15.55 15.38 -40.19
CA PRO A 519 15.79 16.29 -39.08
C PRO A 519 17.13 16.04 -38.37
N THR A 520 17.53 14.78 -38.24
CA THR A 520 18.83 14.41 -37.66
C THR A 520 19.98 14.91 -38.54
N CYS A 521 19.89 14.73 -39.86
CA CYS A 521 20.83 15.30 -40.83
C CYS A 521 20.93 16.83 -40.72
N GLU A 522 19.79 17.52 -40.60
CA GLU A 522 19.76 18.98 -40.48
C GLU A 522 20.46 19.46 -39.20
N VAL A 523 20.22 18.81 -38.06
CA VAL A 523 20.89 19.15 -36.80
C VAL A 523 22.39 18.93 -36.90
N LEU A 524 22.85 17.82 -37.50
CA LEU A 524 24.28 17.58 -37.71
C LEU A 524 24.91 18.66 -38.60
N LEU A 525 24.27 19.04 -39.70
CA LEU A 525 24.73 20.12 -40.57
C LEU A 525 24.78 21.48 -39.87
N LYS A 526 23.85 21.77 -38.95
CA LYS A 526 23.91 22.97 -38.12
C LYS A 526 25.09 22.93 -37.16
N ILE A 527 25.37 21.79 -36.52
CA ILE A 527 26.53 21.65 -35.62
C ILE A 527 27.85 21.85 -36.38
N ILE A 528 27.96 21.34 -37.62
CA ILE A 528 29.14 21.54 -38.46
C ILE A 528 29.38 23.04 -38.72
N LYS A 529 28.32 23.80 -39.02
CA LYS A 529 28.41 25.23 -39.35
C LYS A 529 28.59 26.14 -38.12
N GLU A 530 27.91 25.83 -37.03
CA GLU A 530 27.76 26.71 -35.86
C GLU A 530 28.51 26.20 -34.62
N GLY A 531 29.28 25.12 -34.75
CA GLY A 531 29.96 24.45 -33.65
C GLY A 531 30.95 25.34 -32.92
N SER A 532 30.89 25.34 -31.58
CA SER A 532 31.74 26.18 -30.72
C SER A 532 33.20 25.74 -30.68
N THR A 533 33.50 24.49 -31.06
CA THR A 533 34.85 23.90 -31.02
C THR A 533 35.09 23.05 -32.26
N SER A 534 36.31 23.09 -32.80
CA SER A 534 36.71 22.34 -33.98
C SER A 534 36.49 20.82 -33.83
N SER A 535 36.77 20.27 -32.65
CA SER A 535 36.52 18.85 -32.34
C SER A 535 35.04 18.45 -32.48
N ARG A 536 34.10 19.29 -32.04
CA ARG A 536 32.65 19.00 -32.17
C ARG A 536 32.16 19.11 -33.61
N GLN A 537 32.76 20.00 -34.40
CA GLN A 537 32.47 20.12 -35.83
C GLN A 537 32.93 18.86 -36.58
N VAL A 538 34.14 18.37 -36.30
CA VAL A 538 34.69 17.13 -36.88
C VAL A 538 33.85 15.91 -36.50
N GLU A 539 33.44 15.79 -35.24
CA GLU A 539 32.57 14.70 -34.79
C GLU A 539 31.20 14.71 -35.50
N ALA A 540 30.60 15.90 -35.66
CA ALA A 540 29.32 16.04 -36.35
C ALA A 540 29.42 15.77 -37.86
N ASP A 541 30.51 16.18 -38.50
CA ASP A 541 30.81 15.89 -39.90
C ASP A 541 30.97 14.38 -40.13
N THR A 542 31.78 13.73 -39.28
CA THR A 542 31.97 12.28 -39.29
C THR A 542 30.63 11.53 -39.09
N ALA A 543 29.78 12.02 -38.17
CA ALA A 543 28.46 11.46 -37.94
C ALA A 543 27.54 11.63 -39.16
N TYR A 544 27.60 12.78 -39.83
CA TYR A 544 26.82 13.07 -41.02
C TYR A 544 27.23 12.19 -42.21
N GLU A 545 28.54 12.07 -42.49
CA GLU A 545 29.07 11.17 -43.52
C GLU A 545 28.68 9.72 -43.25
N THR A 546 28.76 9.30 -41.99
CA THR A 546 28.36 7.96 -41.58
C THR A 546 26.87 7.72 -41.81
N LEU A 547 26.02 8.63 -41.32
CA LEU A 547 24.55 8.55 -41.40
C LEU A 547 24.05 8.51 -42.86
N THR A 548 24.74 9.22 -43.75
CA THR A 548 24.39 9.33 -45.18
C THR A 548 25.07 8.28 -46.06
N SER A 549 25.95 7.44 -45.50
CA SER A 549 26.61 6.36 -46.24
C SER A 549 25.63 5.25 -46.64
N PHE A 550 25.88 4.64 -47.81
CA PHE A 550 25.09 3.50 -48.30
C PHE A 550 25.07 2.34 -47.32
N GLU A 551 26.25 1.99 -46.77
CA GLU A 551 26.38 0.91 -45.81
C GLU A 551 25.46 1.12 -44.59
N PHE A 552 25.47 2.32 -44.03
CA PHE A 552 24.66 2.64 -42.85
C PHE A 552 23.16 2.58 -43.16
N VAL A 553 22.71 3.24 -44.24
CA VAL A 553 21.28 3.28 -44.61
C VAL A 553 20.77 1.90 -44.99
N PHE A 554 21.57 1.10 -45.71
CA PHE A 554 21.21 -0.28 -46.05
C PHE A 554 21.03 -1.15 -44.79
N ILE A 555 22.00 -1.12 -43.88
CA ILE A 555 21.92 -1.90 -42.63
C ILE A 555 20.79 -1.38 -41.75
N LEU A 556 20.54 -0.07 -41.69
CA LEU A 556 19.41 0.53 -40.96
C LEU A 556 18.07 -0.08 -41.38
N HIS A 557 17.82 -0.15 -42.69
CA HIS A 557 16.58 -0.73 -43.22
C HIS A 557 16.51 -2.25 -43.08
N LEU A 558 17.63 -2.96 -43.28
CA LEU A 558 17.71 -4.40 -43.06
C LEU A 558 17.38 -4.73 -41.60
N MET A 559 18.04 -4.06 -40.65
CA MET A 559 17.83 -4.27 -39.23
C MET A 559 16.42 -3.87 -38.80
N LYS A 560 15.82 -2.79 -39.35
CA LYS A 560 14.42 -2.45 -39.08
C LYS A 560 13.49 -3.63 -39.38
N LYS A 561 13.59 -4.21 -40.58
CA LYS A 561 12.74 -5.33 -41.01
C LYS A 561 12.95 -6.57 -40.16
N THR A 562 14.20 -6.96 -39.94
CA THR A 562 14.55 -8.14 -39.12
C THR A 562 14.08 -7.98 -37.68
N MET A 563 14.32 -6.80 -37.09
CA MET A 563 14.00 -6.55 -35.70
C MET A 563 12.51 -6.41 -35.47
N GLU A 564 11.74 -5.86 -36.42
CA GLU A 564 10.29 -5.80 -36.34
C GLU A 564 9.66 -7.19 -36.20
N LEU A 565 10.16 -8.17 -36.97
CA LEU A 565 9.71 -9.56 -36.86
C LEU A 565 10.07 -10.17 -35.50
N SER A 566 11.30 -9.94 -35.03
CA SER A 566 11.73 -10.46 -33.74
C SER A 566 11.01 -9.80 -32.55
N ASP A 567 10.66 -8.52 -32.66
CA ASP A 567 9.95 -7.77 -31.63
C ASP A 567 8.50 -8.26 -31.51
N LYS A 568 7.83 -8.50 -32.66
CA LYS A 568 6.51 -9.14 -32.70
C LYS A 568 6.53 -10.52 -32.01
N LEU A 569 7.51 -11.36 -32.32
CA LEU A 569 7.66 -12.66 -31.65
C LEU A 569 7.92 -12.50 -30.14
N CYS A 570 8.77 -11.55 -29.75
CA CYS A 570 9.08 -11.27 -28.34
C CYS A 570 7.83 -10.83 -27.56
N GLN A 571 6.98 -9.99 -28.15
CA GLN A 571 5.69 -9.57 -27.58
C GLN A 571 4.73 -10.75 -27.42
N VAL A 572 4.66 -11.64 -28.41
CA VAL A 572 3.83 -12.86 -28.33
C VAL A 572 4.30 -13.79 -27.20
N LEU A 573 5.62 -13.96 -27.04
CA LEU A 573 6.20 -14.78 -25.98
C LEU A 573 5.96 -14.24 -24.56
N GLN A 574 5.69 -12.93 -24.42
CA GLN A 574 5.37 -12.26 -23.15
C GLN A 574 3.86 -12.12 -22.92
N CYS A 575 3.02 -12.47 -23.90
CA CYS A 575 1.59 -12.33 -23.79
C CYS A 575 1.01 -13.42 -22.88
N PRO A 576 0.25 -13.08 -21.82
CA PRO A 576 -0.38 -14.04 -20.91
C PRO A 576 -1.29 -15.04 -21.62
N ASP A 577 -1.99 -14.59 -22.67
CA ASP A 577 -2.99 -15.36 -23.43
C ASP A 577 -2.40 -16.31 -24.48
N SER A 578 -1.06 -16.38 -24.61
CA SER A 578 -0.40 -17.29 -25.54
C SER A 578 -0.62 -18.75 -25.09
N ARG A 579 -1.67 -19.39 -25.65
CA ARG A 579 -2.14 -20.76 -25.33
C ARG A 579 -1.14 -21.89 -25.62
N TYR A 580 0.10 -21.57 -26.03
CA TYR A 580 0.98 -22.54 -26.66
C TYR A 580 2.01 -23.20 -25.73
N PHE A 581 2.25 -22.73 -24.51
CA PHE A 581 3.25 -23.36 -23.63
C PHE A 581 2.89 -23.35 -22.14
N ASN A 582 3.05 -24.51 -21.50
CA ASN A 582 3.12 -24.67 -20.05
C ASN A 582 4.22 -23.73 -19.51
N CYS A 583 3.82 -22.75 -18.70
CA CYS A 583 4.70 -21.72 -18.10
C CYS A 583 5.56 -20.95 -19.10
N ASN A 584 4.96 -20.03 -19.86
CA ASN A 584 5.75 -18.89 -20.33
C ASN A 584 6.12 -18.06 -19.09
N ALA A 585 7.41 -18.07 -18.74
CA ALA A 585 7.97 -17.10 -17.82
C ALA A 585 7.96 -15.74 -18.54
N SER A 586 6.84 -15.03 -18.43
CA SER A 586 6.77 -13.61 -18.81
C SER A 586 7.65 -12.83 -17.82
N CYS A 587 8.94 -12.67 -18.12
CA CYS A 587 9.74 -11.66 -17.42
C CYS A 587 9.08 -10.30 -17.64
N PHE A 588 8.92 -9.51 -16.59
CA PHE A 588 8.47 -8.14 -16.72
C PHE A 588 9.59 -7.34 -17.39
N ILE A 589 9.54 -7.25 -18.71
CA ILE A 589 10.46 -6.39 -19.45
C ILE A 589 10.03 -4.93 -19.24
N TYR A 590 10.35 -4.36 -18.07
CA TYR A 590 10.17 -2.95 -17.73
C TYR A 590 11.25 -2.08 -18.35
#